data_AF-A0A835X6V3-F1
#
_entry.id   AF-A0A835X6V3-F1
#
_cell.length_a   1.000
_cell.length_b   1.000
_cell.length_c   1.000
_cell.angle_alpha   90.00
_cell.angle_beta   90.00
_cell.angle_gamma   90.00
#
_symmetry.space_group_name_H-M   'P 1'
#
loop_
_entity.id
_entity.type
_entity.pdbx_description
1 polymer ?
#
loop_
_entity_poly.entity_id
_entity_poly.type
_entity_poly.pdbx_seq_one_letter_code
_entity_poly.pdbx_strand_id
1 'polypeptide(L)'
;MNIQIAMLALAISEGITLARASSIDPETFLKILNSTYFKTGMSENKAYKMINDKFEPTFTLNNLKKDLNTINEAAKSFGVTLPMSTRAEEIYQKAIENGFGDLDYTGILAYLKQATKSADLHN
;
A
#
# COMPACT_ATOMS: atom_id res chain seq x y z
N MET A 1 10.78 3.35 11.20
CA MET A 1 9.37 3.78 11.06
C MET A 1 8.76 3.39 9.72
N ASN A 2 9.44 3.63 8.58
CA ASN A 2 8.79 3.56 7.27
C ASN A 2 8.38 2.15 6.82
N ILE A 3 8.97 1.09 7.40
CA ILE A 3 8.45 -0.28 7.27
C ILE A 3 6.99 -0.36 7.71
N GLN A 4 6.65 0.21 8.88
CA GLN A 4 5.29 0.14 9.44
C GLN A 4 4.29 0.89 8.56
N ILE A 5 4.70 2.04 8.02
CA ILE A 5 3.89 2.82 7.07
C ILE A 5 3.61 1.99 5.81
N ALA A 6 4.64 1.38 5.23
CA ALA A 6 4.49 0.55 4.03
C ALA A 6 3.58 -0.65 4.28
N MET A 7 3.75 -1.35 5.41
CA MET A 7 2.92 -2.51 5.76
C MET A 7 1.45 -2.13 5.94
N LEU A 8 1.17 -1.04 6.66
CA LEU A 8 -0.20 -0.57 6.87
C LEU A 8 -0.85 -0.15 5.55
N ALA A 9 -0.12 0.57 4.70
CA ALA A 9 -0.64 1.00 3.40
C ALA A 9 -0.95 -0.20 2.50
N LEU A 10 -0.04 -1.18 2.43
CA LEU A 10 -0.24 -2.40 1.64
C LEU A 10 -1.41 -3.22 2.17
N ALA A 11 -1.46 -3.49 3.47
CA ALA A 11 -2.52 -4.29 4.08
C ALA A 11 -3.90 -3.66 3.89
N ILE A 12 -4.03 -2.35 4.10
CA ILE A 12 -5.29 -1.62 3.85
C ILE A 12 -5.65 -1.68 2.36
N SER A 13 -4.68 -1.50 1.47
CA SER A 13 -4.91 -1.50 0.02
C SER A 13 -5.36 -2.88 -0.49
N GLU A 14 -4.74 -3.96 -0.01
CA GLU A 14 -5.15 -5.33 -0.33
C GLU A 14 -6.55 -5.63 0.23
N GLY A 15 -6.84 -5.22 1.47
CA GLY A 15 -8.18 -5.35 2.06
C GLY A 15 -9.27 -4.64 1.25
N ILE A 16 -9.01 -3.38 0.84
CA ILE A 16 -9.91 -2.62 -0.05
C ILE A 16 -10.07 -3.31 -1.40
N THR A 17 -8.97 -3.83 -1.97
CA THR A 17 -8.99 -4.53 -3.27
C THR A 17 -9.85 -5.79 -3.19
N LEU A 18 -9.70 -6.59 -2.14
CA LEU A 18 -10.50 -7.80 -1.91
C LEU A 18 -11.98 -7.47 -1.66
N ALA A 19 -12.27 -6.42 -0.88
CA ALA A 19 -13.64 -5.95 -0.65
C ALA A 19 -14.31 -5.58 -1.99
N ARG A 20 -13.63 -4.79 -2.83
CA ARG A 20 -14.11 -4.42 -4.18
C ARG A 20 -14.36 -5.66 -5.04
N ALA A 21 -13.41 -6.61 -5.08
CA ALA A 21 -13.55 -7.85 -5.85
C ALA A 21 -14.73 -8.72 -5.37
N SER A 22 -15.06 -8.64 -4.07
CA SER A 22 -16.17 -9.37 -3.46
C SER A 22 -17.51 -8.62 -3.52
N SER A 23 -17.59 -7.54 -4.30
CA SER A 23 -18.78 -6.65 -4.37
C SER A 23 -19.20 -6.06 -3.01
N ILE A 24 -18.26 -5.97 -2.06
CA ILE A 24 -18.46 -5.29 -0.78
C ILE A 24 -18.06 -3.84 -0.95
N ASP A 25 -18.93 -2.93 -0.50
CA ASP A 25 -18.61 -1.50 -0.44
C ASP A 25 -17.37 -1.25 0.43
N PRO A 26 -16.29 -0.64 -0.11
CA PRO A 26 -15.09 -0.34 0.64
C PRO A 26 -15.33 0.57 1.85
N GLU A 27 -16.34 1.44 1.82
CA GLU A 27 -16.66 2.27 2.98
C GLU A 27 -17.19 1.42 4.14
N THR A 28 -18.01 0.40 3.84
CA THR A 28 -18.47 -0.59 4.82
C THR A 28 -17.30 -1.37 5.42
N PHE A 29 -16.35 -1.83 4.59
CA PHE A 29 -15.11 -2.45 5.07
C PHE A 29 -14.34 -1.54 6.03
N LEU A 30 -14.15 -0.27 5.67
CA LEU A 30 -13.45 0.70 6.52
C LEU A 30 -14.18 0.99 7.83
N LYS A 31 -15.52 1.08 7.82
CA LYS A 31 -16.33 1.25 9.03
C LYS A 31 -16.11 0.08 10.00
N ILE A 32 -16.12 -1.15 9.49
CA ILE A 32 -15.88 -2.34 10.29
C ILE A 32 -14.44 -2.31 10.84
N LEU A 33 -13.42 -2.13 9.99
CA LEU A 33 -12.02 -2.05 10.43
C LEU A 33 -11.83 -1.01 11.54
N ASN A 34 -12.38 0.19 11.34
CA ASN A 34 -12.24 1.31 12.30
C ASN A 34 -13.06 1.13 13.59
N SER A 35 -14.02 0.20 13.62
CA SER A 35 -14.73 -0.20 14.86
C SER A 35 -13.94 -1.18 15.73
N THR A 36 -12.83 -1.73 15.22
CA THR A 36 -11.99 -2.69 15.96
C THR A 36 -10.80 -2.01 16.66
N TYR A 37 -10.07 -2.79 17.44
CA TYR A 37 -8.78 -2.38 18.01
C TYR A 37 -7.69 -2.12 16.95
N PHE A 38 -7.87 -2.65 15.73
CA PHE A 38 -6.88 -2.55 14.64
C PHE A 38 -6.99 -1.26 13.82
N LYS A 39 -7.87 -0.34 14.20
CA LYS A 39 -7.91 0.99 13.60
C LYS A 39 -6.54 1.66 13.73
N THR A 40 -6.17 2.40 12.70
CA THR A 40 -4.92 3.17 12.68
C THR A 40 -5.21 4.58 12.24
N GLY A 41 -4.31 5.51 12.56
CA GLY A 41 -4.40 6.86 12.01
C GLY A 41 -4.46 6.87 10.47
N MET A 42 -3.89 5.86 9.79
CA MET A 42 -3.97 5.72 8.34
C MET A 42 -5.38 5.28 7.88
N SER A 43 -6.00 4.30 8.54
CA SER A 43 -7.34 3.82 8.19
C SER A 43 -8.43 4.86 8.48
N GLU A 44 -8.23 5.71 9.50
CA GLU A 44 -9.18 6.77 9.84
C GLU A 44 -9.01 8.01 8.94
N ASN A 45 -7.77 8.41 8.61
CA ASN A 45 -7.52 9.70 7.95
C ASN A 45 -7.21 9.62 6.45
N LYS A 46 -6.63 8.51 5.99
CA LYS A 46 -6.21 8.35 4.57
C LYS A 46 -7.08 7.36 3.81
N ALA A 47 -7.51 6.26 4.42
CA ALA A 47 -8.21 5.20 3.69
C ALA A 47 -9.54 5.66 3.04
N TYR A 48 -10.27 6.61 3.65
CA TYR A 48 -11.46 7.20 3.01
C TYR A 48 -11.13 7.98 1.73
N LYS A 49 -9.95 8.61 1.63
CA LYS A 49 -9.48 9.22 0.37
C LYS A 49 -9.07 8.14 -0.64
N MET A 50 -8.41 7.09 -0.16
CA MET A 50 -7.99 5.95 -0.99
C MET A 50 -9.17 5.27 -1.70
N ILE A 51 -10.29 5.01 -1.00
CA ILE A 51 -11.47 4.38 -1.62
C ILE A 51 -12.15 5.26 -2.67
N ASN A 52 -11.91 6.58 -2.61
CA ASN A 52 -12.35 7.58 -3.59
C ASN A 52 -11.29 7.85 -4.68
N ASP A 53 -10.25 7.01 -4.76
CA ASP A 53 -9.13 7.10 -5.70
C ASP A 53 -8.42 8.47 -5.69
N LYS A 54 -8.33 9.10 -4.50
CA LYS A 54 -7.63 10.37 -4.28
C LYS A 54 -6.29 10.14 -3.58
N PHE A 55 -5.19 10.51 -4.24
CA PHE A 55 -3.83 10.20 -3.81
C PHE A 55 -2.89 11.41 -3.87
N GLU A 56 -3.40 12.60 -3.51
CA GLU A 56 -2.60 13.81 -3.47
C GLU A 56 -1.40 13.64 -2.53
N PRO A 57 -0.16 13.91 -3.00
CA PRO A 57 1.04 13.50 -2.29
C PRO A 57 1.27 14.33 -1.02
N THR A 58 1.33 13.64 0.11
CA THR A 58 1.96 14.13 1.33
C THR A 58 3.37 13.57 1.47
N PHE A 59 3.56 12.34 0.99
CA PHE A 59 4.83 11.63 0.94
C PHE A 59 4.74 10.62 -0.20
N THR A 60 5.65 10.69 -1.18
CA THR A 60 5.48 9.97 -2.46
C THR A 60 5.84 8.49 -2.38
N LEU A 61 5.34 7.70 -3.33
CA LEU A 61 5.78 6.31 -3.55
C LEU A 61 7.29 6.22 -3.78
N ASN A 62 7.87 7.14 -4.57
CA ASN A 62 9.31 7.26 -4.78
C ASN A 62 10.09 7.40 -3.46
N ASN A 63 9.63 8.28 -2.57
CA ASN A 63 10.30 8.48 -1.27
C ASN A 63 10.18 7.25 -0.38
N LEU A 64 8.99 6.63 -0.30
CA LEU A 64 8.82 5.44 0.54
C LEU A 64 9.66 4.25 0.02
N LYS A 65 9.76 4.07 -1.31
CA LYS A 65 10.63 3.03 -1.90
C LYS A 65 12.10 3.25 -1.55
N LYS A 66 12.58 4.50 -1.65
CA LYS A 66 13.95 4.85 -1.27
C LYS A 66 14.23 4.47 0.19
N ASP A 67 13.31 4.78 1.09
CA ASP A 67 13.49 4.45 2.51
C ASP A 67 13.45 2.95 2.77
N LEU A 68 12.59 2.19 2.07
CA LEU A 68 12.58 0.73 2.13
C LEU A 68 13.91 0.12 1.68
N ASN A 69 14.52 0.65 0.60
CA ASN A 69 15.85 0.24 0.16
C ASN A 69 16.91 0.50 1.26
N THR A 70 16.94 1.71 1.82
CA THR A 70 17.88 2.05 2.91
C THR A 70 17.68 1.18 4.14
N ILE A 71 16.44 0.85 4.48
CA ILE A 71 16.12 -0.09 5.57
C ILE A 71 16.68 -1.49 5.27
N ASN A 72 16.48 -2.00 4.06
CA ASN A 72 16.91 -3.34 3.68
C ASN A 72 18.45 -3.43 3.61
N GLU A 73 19.13 -2.38 3.13
CA GLU A 73 20.59 -2.25 3.18
C GLU A 73 21.12 -2.26 4.62
N ALA A 74 20.49 -1.49 5.52
CA ALA A 74 20.85 -1.47 6.93
C ALA A 74 20.65 -2.86 7.56
N ALA A 75 19.51 -3.51 7.34
CA ALA A 75 19.24 -4.85 7.86
C ALA A 75 20.31 -5.87 7.41
N LYS A 76 20.71 -5.81 6.13
CA LYS A 76 21.80 -6.63 5.57
C LYS A 76 23.12 -6.38 6.29
N SER A 77 23.47 -5.12 6.60
CA SER A 77 24.69 -4.80 7.35
C SER A 77 24.72 -5.36 8.77
N PHE A 78 23.55 -5.58 9.37
CA PHE A 78 23.40 -6.22 10.68
C PHE A 78 23.16 -7.74 10.61
N GLY A 79 23.18 -8.34 9.41
CA GLY A 79 22.92 -9.77 9.25
C GLY A 79 21.46 -10.18 9.53
N VAL A 80 20.51 -9.24 9.47
CA VAL A 80 19.09 -9.48 9.72
C VAL A 80 18.33 -9.53 8.39
N THR A 81 17.44 -10.51 8.24
CA THR A 81 16.53 -10.60 7.09
C THR A 81 15.16 -10.03 7.45
N LEU A 82 14.66 -9.10 6.63
CA LEU A 82 13.35 -8.47 6.80
C LEU A 82 12.43 -8.84 5.62
N PRO A 83 11.83 -10.03 5.61
CA PRO A 83 11.15 -10.57 4.42
C PRO A 83 10.01 -9.67 3.94
N MET A 84 9.21 -9.13 4.88
CA MET A 84 8.11 -8.23 4.53
C MET A 84 8.59 -6.88 3.98
N SER A 85 9.70 -6.36 4.49
CA SER A 85 10.30 -5.11 3.99
C SER A 85 10.88 -5.29 2.58
N THR A 86 11.52 -6.44 2.33
CA THR A 86 12.01 -6.81 0.99
C THR A 86 10.85 -6.90 0.00
N ARG A 87 9.77 -7.60 0.39
CA ARG A 87 8.60 -7.72 -0.47
C ARG A 87 7.90 -6.38 -0.74
N ALA A 88 7.79 -5.53 0.26
CA ALA A 88 7.24 -4.19 0.06
C ALA A 88 8.11 -3.36 -0.88
N GLU A 89 9.44 -3.39 -0.75
CA GLU A 89 10.31 -2.68 -1.68
C GLU A 89 10.06 -3.09 -3.13
N GLU A 90 9.95 -4.40 -3.40
CA GLU A 90 9.62 -4.92 -4.74
C GLU A 90 8.27 -4.42 -5.27
N ILE A 91 7.25 -4.41 -4.42
CA ILE A 91 5.90 -3.97 -4.80
C ILE A 91 5.90 -2.47 -5.14
N TYR A 92 6.56 -1.65 -4.32
CA TYR A 92 6.69 -0.22 -4.57
C TYR A 92 7.56 0.08 -5.81
N GLN A 93 8.62 -0.70 -6.03
CA GLN A 93 9.44 -0.61 -7.23
C GLN A 93 8.59 -0.86 -8.49
N LYS A 94 7.77 -1.91 -8.50
CA LYS A 94 6.85 -2.18 -9.62
C LYS A 94 5.82 -1.08 -9.81
N ALA A 95 5.28 -0.51 -8.74
CA ALA A 95 4.35 0.61 -8.84
C ALA A 95 5.01 1.84 -9.48
N ILE A 96 6.26 2.14 -9.12
CA ILE A 96 7.04 3.24 -9.74
C ILE A 96 7.25 2.97 -11.23
N GLU A 97 7.64 1.74 -11.60
CA GLU A 97 7.84 1.33 -13.00
C GLU A 97 6.57 1.45 -13.85
N ASN A 98 5.39 1.36 -13.23
CA ASN A 98 4.09 1.54 -13.88
C ASN A 98 3.56 2.99 -13.80
N GLY A 99 4.42 3.95 -13.44
CA GLY A 99 4.10 5.39 -13.51
C GLY A 99 3.38 5.95 -12.28
N PHE A 100 3.32 5.24 -11.16
CA PHE A 100 2.65 5.71 -9.94
C PHE A 100 3.58 6.51 -9.01
N GLY A 101 4.87 6.64 -9.32
CA GLY A 101 5.91 7.11 -8.38
C GLY A 101 5.65 8.45 -7.68
N ASP A 102 4.94 9.38 -8.32
CA ASP A 102 4.67 10.73 -7.80
C ASP A 102 3.36 10.84 -7.00
N LEU A 103 2.56 9.79 -6.94
CA LEU A 103 1.40 9.73 -6.04
C LEU A 103 1.84 9.63 -4.58
N ASP A 104 0.94 9.97 -3.66
CA ASP A 104 1.11 9.62 -2.24
C ASP A 104 1.44 8.13 -2.08
N TYR A 105 2.15 7.75 -1.03
CA TYR A 105 2.47 6.33 -0.77
C TYR A 105 1.24 5.43 -0.68
N THR A 106 0.07 5.99 -0.32
CA THR A 106 -1.22 5.29 -0.35
C THR A 106 -1.76 5.02 -1.76
N GLY A 107 -1.18 5.67 -2.78
CA GLY A 107 -1.39 5.41 -4.21
C GLY A 107 -0.99 4.01 -4.65
N ILE A 108 -0.37 3.21 -3.76
CA ILE A 108 -0.17 1.79 -3.99
C ILE A 108 -1.48 1.04 -4.26
N LEU A 109 -2.61 1.50 -3.71
CA LEU A 109 -3.94 0.99 -4.04
C LEU A 109 -4.28 1.14 -5.54
N ALA A 110 -3.90 2.27 -6.15
CA ALA A 110 -4.15 2.50 -7.57
C ALA A 110 -3.37 1.51 -8.45
N TYR A 111 -2.12 1.24 -8.07
CA TYR A 111 -1.30 0.21 -8.72
C TYR A 111 -1.93 -1.18 -8.58
N LEU A 112 -2.35 -1.59 -7.37
CA LEU A 112 -2.99 -2.90 -7.16
C LEU A 112 -4.27 -3.03 -7.99
N LYS A 113 -5.10 -1.98 -8.06
CA LYS A 113 -6.30 -1.92 -8.90
C LYS A 113 -5.98 -2.13 -10.39
N GLN A 114 -4.86 -1.61 -10.89
CA GLN A 114 -4.41 -1.82 -12.26
C GLN A 114 -3.89 -3.25 -12.46
N ALA A 115 -3.05 -3.74 -11.56
CA ALA A 115 -2.42 -5.06 -11.65
C ALA A 115 -3.45 -6.20 -11.65
N THR A 116 -4.53 -6.11 -10.87
CA THR A 116 -5.61 -7.11 -10.87
C THR A 116 -6.37 -7.15 -12.19
N LYS A 117 -6.66 -5.99 -12.81
CA LYS A 117 -7.35 -5.95 -14.11
C LYS A 117 -6.55 -6.60 -15.23
N SER A 118 -5.22 -6.49 -15.19
CA SER A 118 -4.35 -7.14 -16.16
C SER A 118 -4.33 -8.66 -16.02
N ALA A 119 -4.58 -9.21 -14.82
CA ALA A 119 -4.68 -10.66 -14.62
C ALA A 119 -5.97 -11.23 -15.20
N ASP A 120 -7.07 -10.46 -15.17
CA ASP A 120 -8.37 -10.89 -15.72
C ASP A 120 -8.42 -10.88 -17.25
N LEU A 121 -7.50 -10.16 -17.93
CA LEU A 121 -7.42 -10.08 -19.40
C LEU A 121 -6.64 -11.25 -20.04
N HIS A 122 -6.09 -12.15 -19.23
CA HIS A 122 -5.30 -13.30 -19.68
C HIS A 122 -5.93 -14.67 -19.38
N ASN A 123 -7.21 -14.71 -19.00
CA ASN A 123 -8.03 -15.93 -18.88
C ASN A 123 -9.17 -15.96 -19.89
#